data_AF-A0A7Y2GKP8-F1
#
_entry.id   AF-A0A7Y2GKP8-F1
#
_cell.length_a   1.000
_cell.length_b   1.000
_cell.length_c   1.000
_cell.angle_alpha   90.00
_cell.angle_beta   90.00
_cell.angle_gamma   90.00
#
_symmetry.space_group_name_H-M   'P 1'
#
loop_
_entity.id
_entity.type
_entity.pdbx_description
1 polymer ?
#
loop_
_entity_poly.entity_id
_entity_poly.type
_entity_poly.pdbx_seq_one_letter_code
_entity_poly.pdbx_strand_id
1 'polypeptide(L)'
;MESTWRSAGVQLGKHWKLVLLGAVALTAALFYGLTQLQFATGQDSYLNSDSQIALDNVAFQDQFGGETAILLFSAEEGKDVTDLFTGDNLAELERFTEELRQIPEVESVITPLVSMIFSDALLKGPGRNALLQASGRDPDPDGTATRQADVSMSLARLGEIPGDEQVLSNPAWIELL
;
A
#
# COMPACT_ATOMS: atom_id res chain seq x y z
N MET A 1 -62.84 0.14 16.44
CA MET A 1 -61.75 0.81 15.70
C MET A 1 -62.22 2.09 15.00
N GLU A 2 -63.39 2.10 14.34
CA GLU A 2 -63.86 3.34 13.68
C GLU A 2 -64.14 4.49 14.65
N SER A 3 -64.77 4.20 15.80
CA SER A 3 -65.05 5.20 16.84
C SER A 3 -63.78 5.80 17.46
N THR A 4 -62.71 5.01 17.61
CA THR A 4 -61.43 5.46 18.18
C THR A 4 -60.70 6.40 17.22
N TRP A 5 -60.65 6.07 15.92
CA TRP A 5 -60.05 6.95 14.90
C TRP A 5 -60.86 8.23 14.70
N ARG A 6 -62.20 8.13 14.72
CA ARG A 6 -63.10 9.30 14.59
C ARG A 6 -62.96 10.24 15.80
N SER A 7 -62.86 9.69 17.00
CA SER A 7 -62.60 10.46 18.23
C SER A 7 -61.23 11.15 18.18
N ALA A 8 -60.18 10.40 17.81
CA ALA A 8 -58.82 10.94 17.67
C ALA A 8 -58.75 12.07 16.62
N GLY A 9 -59.38 11.91 15.46
CA GLY A 9 -59.43 12.93 14.42
C GLY A 9 -60.12 14.22 14.88
N VAL A 10 -61.24 14.11 15.61
CA VAL A 10 -61.94 15.29 16.16
C VAL A 10 -61.11 15.99 17.23
N GLN A 11 -60.43 15.24 18.11
CA GLN A 11 -59.56 15.84 19.14
C GLN A 11 -58.31 16.49 18.55
N LEU A 12 -57.65 15.85 17.60
CA LEU A 12 -56.50 16.40 16.88
C LEU A 12 -56.88 17.65 16.06
N GLY A 13 -58.05 17.65 15.43
CA GLY A 13 -58.57 18.81 14.69
C GLY A 13 -58.87 20.02 15.58
N LYS A 14 -59.40 19.79 16.79
CA LYS A 14 -59.61 20.88 17.78
C LYS A 14 -58.29 21.53 18.22
N HIS A 15 -57.20 20.77 18.24
CA HIS A 15 -55.86 21.24 18.64
C HIS A 15 -54.88 21.32 17.47
N TRP A 16 -55.36 21.56 16.25
CA TRP A 16 -54.54 21.45 15.02
C TRP A 16 -53.24 22.26 15.05
N LYS A 17 -53.21 23.43 15.71
CA LYS A 17 -51.99 24.25 15.86
C LYS A 17 -50.92 23.55 16.68
N LEU A 18 -51.31 22.90 17.79
CA LEU A 18 -50.40 22.12 18.63
C LEU A 18 -49.92 20.87 17.90
N VAL A 19 -50.82 20.22 17.17
CA VAL A 19 -50.47 19.06 16.33
C VAL A 19 -49.47 19.45 15.25
N LEU A 20 -49.69 20.57 14.55
CA LEU A 20 -48.77 21.09 13.53
C LEU A 20 -47.42 21.45 14.13
N LEU A 21 -47.39 22.15 15.28
CA LEU A 21 -46.15 22.49 15.95
C LEU A 21 -45.38 21.24 16.41
N GLY A 22 -46.10 20.24 16.93
CA GLY A 22 -45.51 18.95 17.28
C GLY A 22 -44.95 18.20 16.07
N ALA A 23 -45.68 18.19 14.94
CA ALA A 23 -45.21 17.60 13.70
C ALA A 23 -43.95 18.31 13.17
N VAL A 24 -43.93 19.64 13.16
CA VAL A 24 -42.76 20.43 12.74
C VAL A 24 -41.58 20.19 13.67
N ALA A 25 -41.79 20.16 14.99
CA ALA A 25 -40.73 19.87 15.96
C ALA A 25 -40.16 18.46 15.78
N LEU A 26 -41.02 17.47 15.55
CA LEU A 26 -40.61 16.10 15.27
C LEU A 26 -39.83 16.01 13.94
N THR A 27 -40.32 16.66 12.89
CA THR A 27 -39.61 16.72 11.60
C THR A 27 -38.26 17.40 11.74
N ALA A 28 -38.15 18.51 12.48
CA ALA A 28 -36.88 19.18 12.72
C ALA A 28 -35.91 18.29 13.52
N ALA A 29 -36.41 17.57 14.53
CA ALA A 29 -35.61 16.60 15.28
C ALA A 29 -35.10 15.44 14.40
N LEU A 30 -35.95 14.91 13.50
CA LEU A 30 -35.55 13.89 12.53
C LEU A 30 -34.56 14.45 11.49
N PHE A 31 -34.74 15.69 11.05
CA PHE A 31 -33.84 16.37 10.11
C PHE A 31 -32.46 16.59 10.72
N TYR A 32 -32.39 16.86 12.03
CA TYR A 32 -31.11 16.89 12.74
C TYR A 32 -30.37 15.55 12.63
N GLY A 33 -31.09 14.42 12.60
CA GLY A 33 -30.50 13.10 12.34
C GLY A 33 -29.80 12.99 10.99
N LEU A 34 -30.22 13.74 9.96
CA LEU A 34 -29.53 13.75 8.66
C LEU A 34 -28.10 14.32 8.76
N THR A 35 -27.83 15.20 9.73
CA THR A 35 -26.49 15.73 9.96
C THR A 35 -25.52 14.70 10.53
N GLN A 36 -26.03 13.54 10.97
CA GLN A 36 -25.26 12.44 11.56
C GLN A 36 -25.09 11.26 10.59
N LEU A 37 -25.50 11.41 9.32
CA LEU A 37 -25.31 10.37 8.31
C LEU A 37 -23.82 10.19 8.01
N GLN A 38 -23.33 8.96 8.19
CA GLN A 38 -22.00 8.53 7.77
C GLN A 38 -22.12 7.66 6.53
N PHE A 39 -21.32 7.96 5.51
CA PHE A 39 -21.27 7.17 4.28
C PHE A 39 -20.12 6.19 4.37
N ALA A 40 -20.45 4.90 4.40
CA ALA A 40 -19.48 3.82 4.30
C ALA A 40 -19.34 3.45 2.81
N THR A 41 -18.29 3.96 2.16
CA THR A 41 -18.02 3.76 0.72
C THR A 41 -16.89 2.77 0.44
N GLY A 42 -16.33 2.15 1.49
CA GLY A 42 -15.30 1.14 1.36
C GLY A 42 -15.84 -0.14 0.73
N GLN A 43 -14.96 -0.92 0.08
CA GLN A 43 -15.35 -2.21 -0.50
C GLN A 43 -15.78 -3.23 0.57
N ASP A 44 -15.20 -3.11 1.76
CA ASP A 44 -15.53 -3.88 2.96
C ASP A 44 -16.95 -3.61 3.48
N SER A 45 -17.52 -2.44 3.17
CA SER A 45 -18.87 -2.04 3.59
C SER A 45 -19.98 -2.88 2.95
N TYR A 46 -19.66 -3.64 1.89
CA TYR A 46 -20.57 -4.60 1.26
C TYR A 46 -20.59 -5.96 1.96
N LEU A 47 -19.63 -6.22 2.87
CA LEU A 47 -19.56 -7.46 3.64
C LEU A 47 -20.41 -7.34 4.92
N ASN A 48 -21.01 -8.45 5.34
CA ASN A 48 -21.61 -8.51 6.66
C ASN A 48 -20.49 -8.46 7.71
N SER A 49 -20.59 -7.53 8.67
CA SER A 49 -19.62 -7.34 9.75
C SER A 49 -19.34 -8.61 10.54
N ASP A 50 -20.35 -9.48 10.64
CA ASP A 50 -20.27 -10.69 11.45
C ASP A 50 -19.78 -11.91 10.64
N SER A 51 -19.49 -11.71 9.35
CA SER A 51 -18.94 -12.78 8.52
C SER A 51 -17.48 -13.05 8.86
N GLN A 52 -17.08 -14.33 8.80
CA GLN A 52 -15.68 -14.72 9.04
C GLN A 52 -14.72 -13.98 8.11
N ILE A 53 -15.12 -13.73 6.86
CA ILE A 53 -14.30 -13.02 5.86
C ILE A 53 -14.02 -11.57 6.31
N ALA A 54 -15.01 -10.87 6.87
CA ALA A 54 -14.82 -9.51 7.37
C ALA A 54 -13.88 -9.48 8.58
N LEU A 55 -14.06 -10.42 9.51
CA LEU A 55 -13.22 -10.54 10.70
C LEU A 55 -11.77 -10.88 10.35
N ASP A 56 -11.56 -11.82 9.44
CA ASP A 56 -10.23 -12.22 8.98
C ASP A 56 -9.53 -11.08 8.23
N ASN A 57 -10.26 -10.33 7.39
CA ASN A 57 -9.71 -9.20 6.66
C ASN A 57 -9.29 -8.06 7.60
N VAL A 58 -10.09 -7.73 8.63
CA VAL A 58 -9.71 -6.73 9.64
C VAL A 58 -8.45 -7.17 10.39
N ALA A 59 -8.39 -8.43 10.83
CA ALA A 59 -7.22 -8.97 11.53
C ALA A 59 -5.96 -8.97 10.64
N PHE A 60 -6.11 -9.26 9.35
CA PHE A 60 -5.02 -9.19 8.39
C PHE A 60 -4.52 -7.75 8.18
N GLN A 61 -5.43 -6.80 7.96
CA GLN A 61 -5.08 -5.40 7.73
C GLN A 61 -4.43 -4.75 8.96
N ASP A 62 -4.83 -5.13 10.17
CA ASP A 62 -4.22 -4.67 11.42
C ASP A 62 -2.75 -5.15 11.56
N GLN A 63 -2.43 -6.34 11.04
CA GLN A 63 -1.09 -6.92 11.13
C GLN A 63 -0.16 -6.53 9.97
N PHE A 64 -0.71 -6.39 8.76
CA PHE A 64 0.07 -6.25 7.53
C PHE A 64 -0.17 -4.92 6.80
N GLY A 65 -1.06 -4.08 7.30
CA GLY A 65 -1.54 -2.87 6.64
C GLY A 65 -2.74 -3.14 5.74
N GLY A 66 -3.58 -2.10 5.57
CA GLY A 66 -4.71 -2.09 4.65
C GLY A 66 -4.42 -1.24 3.42
N GLU A 67 -5.03 -1.62 2.29
CA GLU A 67 -5.03 -0.91 1.00
C GLU A 67 -3.63 -0.59 0.40
N THR A 68 -3.30 -1.24 -0.72
CA THR A 68 -2.06 -0.96 -1.47
C THR A 68 -2.35 -0.13 -2.72
N ALA A 69 -1.67 1.00 -2.86
CA ALA A 69 -1.59 1.72 -4.12
C ALA A 69 -0.49 1.08 -5.00
N ILE A 70 -0.88 0.46 -6.12
CA ILE A 70 0.06 -0.14 -7.07
C ILE A 70 0.32 0.88 -8.20
N LEU A 71 1.59 1.28 -8.35
CA LEU A 71 2.04 2.11 -9.47
C LEU A 71 2.81 1.24 -10.47
N LEU A 72 2.42 1.31 -11.74
CA LEU A 72 3.10 0.64 -12.84
C LEU A 72 3.87 1.66 -13.66
N PHE A 73 5.18 1.50 -13.74
CA PHE A 73 6.05 2.27 -14.63
C PHE A 73 6.29 1.49 -15.92
N SER A 74 6.16 2.15 -17.06
CA SER A 74 6.42 1.58 -18.38
C SER A 74 7.32 2.51 -19.18
N ALA A 75 8.28 1.94 -19.91
CA ALA A 75 9.09 2.70 -20.84
C ALA A 75 8.30 2.98 -22.13
N GLU A 76 8.45 4.20 -22.67
CA GLU A 76 7.94 4.57 -23.99
C GLU A 76 8.77 3.91 -25.10
N GLU A 77 8.27 3.92 -26.33
CA GLU A 77 9.00 3.36 -27.47
C GLU A 77 10.39 4.02 -27.63
N GLY A 78 11.43 3.18 -27.64
CA GLY A 78 12.82 3.64 -27.72
C GLY A 78 13.44 4.10 -26.38
N LYS A 79 12.75 3.86 -25.26
CA LYS A 79 13.25 4.06 -23.90
C LYS A 79 13.38 2.73 -23.17
N ASP A 80 14.23 2.70 -22.14
CA ASP A 80 14.38 1.54 -21.27
C ASP A 80 13.86 1.86 -19.86
N VAL A 81 13.41 0.84 -19.12
CA VAL A 81 12.94 1.05 -17.74
C VAL A 81 14.07 1.54 -16.82
N THR A 82 15.32 1.22 -17.13
CA THR A 82 16.50 1.70 -16.42
C THR A 82 16.68 3.22 -16.52
N ASP A 83 16.09 3.88 -17.54
CA ASP A 83 16.09 5.34 -17.69
C ASP A 83 15.38 6.04 -16.51
N LEU A 84 14.54 5.32 -15.76
CA LEU A 84 13.89 5.81 -14.55
C LEU A 84 14.91 6.24 -13.48
N PHE A 85 16.08 5.61 -13.46
CA PHE A 85 17.14 5.85 -12.47
C PHE A 85 18.23 6.78 -13.01
N THR A 86 17.93 7.60 -14.03
CA THR A 86 18.90 8.51 -14.64
C THR A 86 18.39 9.96 -14.70
N GLY A 87 19.32 10.93 -14.70
CA GLY A 87 19.05 12.34 -14.95
C GLY A 87 17.88 12.91 -14.12
N ASP A 88 16.95 13.58 -14.81
CA ASP A 88 15.79 14.24 -14.21
C ASP A 88 14.82 13.24 -13.56
N ASN A 89 14.72 12.01 -14.07
CA ASN A 89 13.84 10.97 -13.49
C ASN A 89 14.35 10.53 -12.11
N LEU A 90 15.66 10.36 -11.96
CA LEU A 90 16.27 10.03 -10.67
C LEU A 90 16.06 11.16 -9.66
N ALA A 91 16.32 12.40 -10.08
CA ALA A 91 16.13 13.57 -9.23
C ALA A 91 14.67 13.69 -8.75
N GLU A 92 13.71 13.39 -9.61
CA GLU A 92 12.29 13.38 -9.26
C GLU A 92 11.93 12.23 -8.31
N LEU A 93 12.47 11.03 -8.53
CA LEU A 93 12.31 9.91 -7.60
C LEU A 93 12.89 10.21 -6.21
N GLU A 94 14.06 10.85 -6.14
CA GLU A 94 14.68 11.30 -4.89
C GLU A 94 13.79 12.32 -4.18
N ARG A 95 13.34 13.37 -4.89
CA ARG A 95 12.46 14.41 -4.37
C ARG A 95 11.16 13.81 -3.83
N PHE A 96 10.47 13.01 -4.62
CA PHE A 96 9.19 12.41 -4.23
C PHE A 96 9.35 11.42 -3.07
N THR A 97 10.41 10.61 -3.07
CA THR A 97 10.70 9.69 -1.96
C THR A 97 10.90 10.45 -0.65
N GLU A 98 11.60 11.58 -0.68
CA GLU A 98 11.82 12.42 0.50
C GLU A 98 10.54 13.12 0.95
N GLU A 99 9.74 13.64 0.01
CA GLU A 99 8.43 14.24 0.34
C GLU A 99 7.50 13.24 1.03
N LEU A 100 7.43 12.00 0.54
CA LEU A 100 6.62 10.95 1.18
C LEU A 100 7.08 10.66 2.61
N ARG A 101 8.39 10.68 2.88
CA ARG A 101 8.95 10.40 4.21
C ARG A 101 8.63 11.49 5.23
N GLN A 102 8.31 12.69 4.76
CA GLN A 102 7.97 13.83 5.62
C GLN A 102 6.50 13.84 6.02
N ILE A 103 5.65 12.97 5.45
CA ILE A 103 4.24 12.85 5.80
C ILE A 103 4.12 12.12 7.15
N PRO A 104 3.58 12.77 8.21
CA PRO A 104 3.52 12.19 9.56
C PRO A 104 2.74 10.86 9.64
N GLU A 105 1.75 10.68 8.77
CA GLU A 105 0.91 9.48 8.70
C GLU A 105 1.58 8.31 7.98
N VAL A 106 2.72 8.53 7.32
CA VAL A 106 3.44 7.49 6.57
C VAL A 106 4.49 6.84 7.48
N GLU A 107 4.28 5.57 7.81
CA GLU A 107 5.22 4.80 8.64
C GLU A 107 6.48 4.37 7.87
N SER A 108 6.33 4.01 6.60
CA SER A 108 7.43 3.53 5.76
C SER A 108 7.23 3.89 4.29
N VAL A 109 8.34 4.23 3.62
CA VAL A 109 8.38 4.57 2.20
C VAL A 109 9.35 3.63 1.49
N ILE A 110 8.80 2.76 0.63
CA ILE A 110 9.54 1.86 -0.23
C ILE A 110 9.23 2.23 -1.68
N THR A 111 10.07 3.07 -2.29
CA THR A 111 9.98 3.43 -3.71
C THR A 111 10.90 2.54 -4.56
N PRO A 112 10.78 2.53 -5.90
CA PRO A 112 11.74 1.83 -6.76
C PRO A 112 13.19 2.19 -6.45
N LEU A 113 13.46 3.46 -6.16
CA LEU A 113 14.80 3.92 -5.77
C LEU A 113 15.29 3.28 -4.46
N VAL A 114 14.42 3.17 -3.45
CA VAL A 114 14.77 2.52 -2.18
C VAL A 114 15.14 1.05 -2.41
N SER A 115 14.41 0.36 -3.29
CA SER A 115 14.74 -1.03 -3.67
C SER A 115 16.13 -1.12 -4.32
N MET A 116 16.47 -0.22 -5.25
CA MET A 116 17.80 -0.20 -5.87
C MET A 116 18.92 0.08 -4.88
N ILE A 117 18.71 1.03 -3.95
CA ILE A 117 19.67 1.32 -2.87
C ILE A 117 19.87 0.08 -1.98
N PHE A 118 18.80 -0.66 -1.70
CA PHE A 118 18.88 -1.87 -0.90
C PHE A 118 19.62 -3.00 -1.64
N SER A 119 19.31 -3.24 -2.92
CA SER A 119 20.06 -4.18 -3.77
C SER A 119 21.54 -3.83 -3.85
N ASP A 120 21.87 -2.54 -4.02
CA ASP A 120 23.24 -2.04 -4.06
C ASP A 120 24.00 -2.37 -2.78
N ALA A 121 23.39 -2.06 -1.63
CA ALA A 121 23.96 -2.36 -0.32
C ALA A 121 24.14 -3.87 -0.09
N LEU A 122 23.18 -4.69 -0.55
CA LEU A 122 23.26 -6.16 -0.45
C LEU A 122 24.44 -6.71 -1.24
N LEU A 123 24.59 -6.32 -2.50
CA LEU A 123 25.67 -6.81 -3.37
C LEU A 123 27.05 -6.31 -2.91
N LYS A 124 27.14 -5.10 -2.36
CA LYS A 124 28.40 -4.57 -1.83
C LYS A 124 28.78 -5.12 -0.45
N GLY A 125 27.84 -5.73 0.27
CA GLY A 125 28.06 -6.15 1.65
C GLY A 125 27.47 -7.53 1.99
N PRO A 126 26.40 -7.58 2.81
CA PRO A 126 25.96 -8.81 3.46
C PRO A 126 25.46 -9.89 2.50
N GLY A 127 24.81 -9.52 1.39
CA GLY A 127 24.33 -10.46 0.38
C GLY A 127 25.50 -11.21 -0.27
N ARG A 128 26.53 -10.49 -0.70
CA ARG A 128 27.76 -11.09 -1.24
C ARG A 128 28.45 -12.00 -0.23
N ASN A 129 28.58 -11.56 1.02
CA ASN A 129 29.21 -12.37 2.07
C ASN A 129 28.42 -13.65 2.36
N ALA A 130 27.09 -13.58 2.37
CA ALA A 130 26.23 -14.75 2.55
C ALA A 130 26.41 -15.74 1.40
N LEU A 131 26.45 -15.25 0.15
CA LEU A 131 26.68 -16.06 -1.04
C LEU A 131 28.05 -16.77 -1.00
N LEU A 132 29.13 -16.05 -0.67
CA LEU A 132 30.48 -16.62 -0.55
C LEU A 132 30.59 -17.71 0.53
N GLN A 133 29.80 -17.59 1.61
CA GLN A 133 29.80 -18.57 2.69
C GLN A 133 28.84 -19.75 2.44
N ALA A 134 27.95 -19.65 1.44
CA ALA A 134 26.88 -20.62 1.23
C ALA A 134 27.41 -22.02 0.94
N SER A 135 28.47 -22.15 0.13
CA SER A 135 29.07 -23.46 -0.18
C SER A 135 29.67 -24.13 1.06
N GLY A 136 30.22 -23.36 2.01
CA GLY A 136 30.80 -23.91 3.23
C GLY A 136 29.76 -24.36 4.27
N ARG A 137 28.49 -24.01 4.06
CA ARG A 137 27.37 -24.42 4.92
C ARG A 137 26.57 -25.59 4.36
N ASP A 138 26.82 -25.99 3.12
CA ASP A 138 26.08 -27.07 2.48
C ASP A 138 26.59 -28.43 3.01
N PRO A 139 25.73 -29.26 3.64
CA PRO A 139 26.15 -30.57 4.12
C PRO A 139 26.34 -31.59 3.00
N ASP A 140 25.82 -31.33 1.79
CA ASP A 140 25.91 -32.22 0.64
C ASP A 140 27.12 -31.83 -0.26
N PRO A 141 28.05 -32.75 -0.55
CA PRO A 141 29.14 -32.51 -1.49
C PRO A 141 28.67 -32.07 -2.88
N ASP A 142 27.57 -32.61 -3.40
CA ASP A 142 27.03 -32.24 -4.72
C ASP A 142 26.38 -30.84 -4.66
N GLY A 143 25.73 -30.52 -3.54
CA GLY A 143 25.23 -29.17 -3.23
C GLY A 143 26.35 -28.14 -3.16
N THR A 144 27.46 -28.49 -2.51
CA THR A 144 28.67 -27.65 -2.42
C THR A 144 29.23 -27.31 -3.80
N ALA A 145 29.39 -28.31 -4.68
CA ALA A 145 29.90 -28.12 -6.03
C ALA A 145 28.98 -27.22 -6.87
N THR A 146 27.66 -27.44 -6.77
CA THR A 146 26.65 -26.63 -7.46
C THR A 146 26.71 -25.17 -7.01
N ARG A 147 26.82 -24.91 -5.70
CA ARG A 147 26.97 -23.54 -5.18
C ARG A 147 28.28 -22.89 -5.62
N GLN A 148 29.39 -23.61 -5.60
CA GLN A 148 30.67 -23.04 -6.05
C GLN A 148 30.61 -22.61 -7.52
N ALA A 149 29.95 -23.40 -8.38
CA ALA A 149 29.74 -23.02 -9.78
C ALA A 149 28.89 -21.74 -9.91
N ASP A 150 27.78 -21.65 -9.17
CA ASP A 150 26.90 -20.49 -9.16
C ASP A 150 27.57 -19.22 -8.63
N VAL A 151 28.31 -19.33 -7.52
CA VAL A 151 29.11 -18.22 -6.96
C VAL A 151 30.15 -17.75 -7.97
N SER A 152 30.85 -18.67 -8.64
CA SER A 152 31.86 -18.31 -9.64
C SER A 152 31.26 -17.55 -10.82
N MET A 153 30.10 -18.00 -11.32
CA MET A 153 29.37 -17.32 -12.40
C MET A 153 28.88 -15.92 -11.96
N SER A 154 28.31 -15.82 -10.76
CA SER A 154 27.80 -14.56 -10.23
C SER A 154 28.91 -13.53 -9.99
N LEU A 155 30.07 -13.97 -9.47
CA LEU A 155 31.24 -13.10 -9.30
C LEU A 155 31.86 -12.68 -10.64
N ALA A 156 31.83 -13.55 -11.65
CA ALA A 156 32.27 -13.19 -12.99
C ALA A 156 31.41 -12.06 -13.57
N ARG A 157 30.07 -12.17 -13.50
CA ARG A 157 29.15 -11.10 -13.92
C ARG A 157 29.36 -9.81 -13.14
N LEU A 158 29.51 -9.89 -11.82
CA LEU A 158 29.79 -8.72 -10.99
C LEU A 158 31.11 -8.04 -11.39
N GLY A 159 32.11 -8.82 -11.81
CA GLY A 159 33.42 -8.34 -12.24
C GLY A 159 33.44 -7.70 -13.64
N GLU A 160 32.36 -7.84 -14.43
CA GLU A 160 32.22 -7.15 -15.72
C GLU A 160 32.06 -5.63 -15.53
N ILE A 161 31.60 -5.19 -14.35
CA ILE A 161 31.40 -3.79 -14.00
C ILE A 161 32.50 -3.38 -13.00
N PRO A 162 33.43 -2.48 -13.39
CA PRO A 162 34.48 -1.97 -12.51
C PRO A 162 33.92 -1.39 -11.21
N GLY A 163 34.62 -1.59 -10.09
CA GLY A 163 34.11 -1.19 -8.76
C GLY A 163 33.81 0.30 -8.61
N ASP A 164 34.53 1.17 -9.33
CA ASP A 164 34.29 2.60 -9.43
C ASP A 164 33.08 2.97 -10.31
N GLU A 165 32.63 2.04 -11.15
CA GLU A 165 31.43 2.16 -11.99
C GLU A 165 30.18 1.52 -11.34
N GLN A 166 30.31 0.87 -10.18
CA GLN A 166 29.18 0.31 -9.41
C GLN A 166 28.43 1.41 -8.65
N VAL A 167 27.82 2.32 -9.39
CA VAL A 167 27.07 3.48 -8.90
C VAL A 167 25.68 3.52 -9.53
N LEU A 168 24.68 4.03 -8.81
CA LEU A 168 23.29 4.07 -9.28
C LEU A 168 23.07 5.00 -10.49
N SER A 169 24.07 5.77 -10.91
CA SER A 169 24.04 6.53 -12.16
C SER A 169 24.53 5.74 -13.38
N ASN A 170 25.04 4.53 -13.20
CA ASN A 170 25.50 3.66 -14.28
C ASN A 170 24.38 2.68 -14.70
N PRO A 171 23.84 2.76 -15.93
CA PRO A 171 22.81 1.83 -16.41
C PRO A 171 23.21 0.36 -16.34
N ALA A 172 24.47 0.02 -16.60
CA ALA A 172 24.93 -1.37 -16.52
C ALA A 172 24.87 -1.90 -15.08
N TRP A 173 25.13 -1.04 -14.09
CA TRP A 173 24.99 -1.39 -12.68
C TRP A 173 23.53 -1.56 -12.28
N ILE A 174 22.66 -0.64 -12.73
CA ILE A 174 21.21 -0.73 -12.52
C ILE A 174 20.64 -2.04 -13.09
N GLU A 175 21.08 -2.45 -14.28
CA GLU A 175 20.61 -3.69 -14.92
C GLU A 175 21.07 -4.96 -14.19
N LEU A 176 22.21 -4.90 -13.49
CA LEU A 176 22.71 -6.01 -12.68
C LEU A 176 21.94 -6.16 -11.35
N LEU A 177 21.48 -5.06 -10.77
CA LEU A 177 20.82 -4.98 -9.46
C LEU A 177 19.40 -5.56 -9.45
#